data_AF-A0A8J3K0U0-F1
#
_entry.id   AF-A0A8J3K0U0-F1
#
_cell.length_a   1.000
_cell.length_b   1.000
_cell.length_c   1.000
_cell.angle_alpha   90.00
_cell.angle_beta   90.00
_cell.angle_gamma   90.00
#
_symmetry.space_group_name_H-M   'P 1'
#
loop_
_entity.id
_entity.type
_entity.pdbx_description
1 polymer ?
#
loop_
_entity_poly.entity_id
_entity_poly.type
_entity_poly.pdbx_seq_one_letter_code
_entity_poly.pdbx_strand_id
1 'polypeptide(L)' 'MEHRADGKKRTVTEEAVKRFAVRSAKASAQLERRDVPAGYVRSAKVEAILAARRAQG' A
#
# COMPACT_ATOMS: atom_id res chain seq x y z
N MET A 1 -27.75 4.06 4.72
CA MET A 1 -26.59 4.87 4.33
C MET A 1 -26.10 4.33 3.00
N GLU A 2 -26.39 5.05 1.92
CA GLU A 2 -26.20 4.56 0.55
C GLU A 2 -24.84 5.00 -0.02
N HIS A 3 -24.05 4.03 -0.43
CA HIS A 3 -23.08 4.21 -1.53
C HIS A 3 -23.49 3.24 -2.63
N ARG A 4 -24.47 3.64 -3.47
CA ARG A 4 -24.64 3.00 -4.77
C ARG A 4 -23.51 3.48 -5.67
N ALA A 5 -22.45 2.70 -5.74
CA ALA A 5 -21.54 2.79 -6.87
C ALA A 5 -22.32 2.27 -8.10
N ASP A 6 -22.71 3.20 -8.97
CA ASP A 6 -23.10 2.95 -10.36
C ASP A 6 -22.24 1.81 -10.90
N GLY A 7 -22.85 0.74 -11.43
CA GLY A 7 -22.23 -0.57 -11.75
C GLY A 7 -21.13 -0.58 -12.82
N LYS A 8 -20.36 0.50 -12.96
CA LYS A 8 -19.19 0.63 -13.80
C LYS A 8 -17.98 0.05 -13.05
N LYS A 9 -17.38 -0.99 -13.63
CA LYS A 9 -16.08 -1.52 -13.18
C LYS A 9 -15.07 -0.38 -13.22
N ARG A 10 -14.64 0.10 -12.05
CA ARG A 10 -13.55 1.07 -11.95
C ARG A 10 -12.24 0.34 -12.17
N THR A 11 -11.50 0.69 -13.21
CA THR A 11 -10.16 0.17 -13.45
C THR A 11 -9.24 0.67 -12.35
N VAL A 12 -8.76 -0.23 -11.50
CA VAL A 12 -7.73 0.08 -10.50
C VAL A 12 -6.38 -0.15 -11.16
N THR A 13 -5.61 0.93 -11.34
CA THR A 13 -4.25 0.83 -11.89
C THR A 13 -3.25 0.45 -10.81
N GLU A 14 -2.14 -0.18 -11.20
CA GLU A 14 -1.06 -0.50 -10.27
C GLU A 14 -0.53 0.75 -9.53
N GLU A 15 -0.45 1.89 -10.23
CA GLU A 15 -0.08 3.17 -9.63
C GLU A 15 -1.08 3.66 -8.58
N ALA A 16 -2.38 3.43 -8.78
CA ALA A 16 -3.40 3.78 -7.80
C ALA A 16 -3.23 2.93 -6.54
N VAL A 17 -2.94 1.63 -6.69
CA VAL A 17 -2.62 0.73 -5.58
C VAL A 17 -1.37 1.19 -4.84
N LYS A 18 -0.29 1.52 -5.56
CA LYS A 18 0.97 2.02 -4.97
C LYS A 18 0.73 3.30 -4.16
N ARG A 19 0.04 4.29 -4.72
CA ARG A 19 -0.29 5.55 -4.03
C ARG A 19 -1.11 5.32 -2.77
N PHE A 20 -2.12 4.44 -2.85
CA PHE A 20 -2.93 4.08 -1.69
C PHE A 20 -2.08 3.42 -0.59
N ALA A 21 -1.24 2.45 -0.94
CA ALA A 21 -0.38 1.75 0.00
C ALA A 21 0.57 2.71 0.74
N VAL A 22 1.20 3.65 0.02
CA VAL A 22 2.08 4.67 0.63
C VAL A 22 1.32 5.55 1.62
N ARG A 23 0.12 6.02 1.24
CA ARG A 23 -0.71 6.86 2.12
C ARG A 23 -1.12 6.11 3.38
N SER A 24 -1.56 4.87 3.24
CA SER A 24 -1.96 4.03 4.37
C SER A 24 -0.80 3.75 5.31
N ALA A 25 0.38 3.41 4.78
CA ALA A 25 1.58 3.20 5.59
C ALA A 25 1.97 4.46 6.39
N LYS A 26 1.92 5.65 5.77
CA LYS A 26 2.18 6.92 6.45
C LYS A 26 1.16 7.16 7.58
N ALA A 27 -0.13 6.95 7.31
CA ALA A 27 -1.17 7.09 8.32
C ALA A 27 -0.97 6.13 9.50
N SER A 28 -0.63 4.87 9.24
CA SER A 28 -0.32 3.89 10.29
C SER A 28 0.88 4.31 11.15
N ALA A 29 1.95 4.79 10.54
CA ALA A 29 3.10 5.30 11.29
C ALA A 29 2.71 6.47 12.21
N GLN A 30 1.90 7.39 11.70
CA GLN A 30 1.42 8.54 12.47
C GLN A 30 0.57 8.14 13.69
N LEU A 31 -0.24 7.08 13.58
CA LEU A 31 -0.98 6.52 14.72
C LEU A 31 -0.04 6.07 15.85
N GLU A 32 1.17 5.65 15.51
CA GLU A 32 2.21 5.23 16.45
C GLU A 32 3.15 6.39 16.86
N ARG A 33 2.82 7.64 16.53
CA ARG A 33 3.69 8.82 16.71
C ARG A 33 5.07 8.67 16.01
N ARG A 34 5.10 7.91 14.92
CA ARG A 34 6.26 7.75 14.03
C ARG A 34 6.01 8.47 12.71
N ASP A 35 7.06 8.80 11.99
CA ASP A 35 6.95 9.33 10.61
C ASP A 35 7.66 8.37 9.63
N VAL A 36 7.22 8.37 8.38
CA VAL A 36 7.87 7.64 7.29
C VAL A 36 8.65 8.67 6.46
N PRO A 37 9.99 8.71 6.55
CA PRO A 37 10.79 9.69 5.83
C PRO A 37 10.54 9.63 4.32
N ALA A 38 10.61 10.80 3.68
CA ALA A 38 10.62 10.86 2.22
C ALA A 38 11.81 10.05 1.68
N GLY A 39 11.55 9.13 0.75
CA GLY A 39 12.57 8.25 0.19
C GLY A 39 12.92 7.03 1.06
N TYR A 40 12.18 6.76 2.15
CA TYR A 40 12.36 5.52 2.90
C TYR A 40 12.12 4.30 2.00
N VAL A 41 13.18 3.53 1.78
CA VAL A 41 13.15 2.27 1.05
C VAL A 41 12.91 1.11 1.99
N ARG A 42 12.27 0.05 1.49
CA ARG A 42 12.13 -1.20 2.24
C ARG A 42 13.51 -1.78 2.52
N SER A 43 13.66 -2.37 3.71
CA SER A 43 14.89 -3.08 4.05
C SER A 43 15.02 -4.35 3.21
N ALA A 44 16.26 -4.78 2.96
CA ALA A 44 16.55 -6.01 2.22
C ALA A 44 15.82 -7.25 2.78
N LYS A 45 15.66 -7.31 4.12
CA LYS A 45 14.90 -8.36 4.80
C LYS A 45 13.42 -8.37 4.38
N VAL A 46 12.79 -7.21 4.30
CA VAL A 46 11.39 -7.09 3.86
C VAL A 46 11.26 -7.45 2.38
N GLU A 47 12.20 -7.01 1.54
CA GLU A 47 12.22 -7.39 0.12
C GLU A 47 12.35 -8.91 -0.08
N ALA A 48 13.21 -9.58 0.70
CA ALA A 48 13.34 -11.04 0.66
C ALA A 48 12.03 -11.76 1.03
N ILE A 49 11.32 -11.28 2.07
CA ILE A 49 10.01 -11.82 2.46
C ILE A 49 8.98 -11.63 1.34
N LEU A 50 8.96 -10.46 0.70
CA LEU A 50 8.04 -10.18 -0.40
C LEU A 50 8.35 -11.05 -1.63
N ALA A 51 9.63 -11.25 -1.95
CA ALA A 51 10.06 -12.14 -3.01
C ALA A 51 9.60 -13.59 -2.75
N ALA A 52 9.80 -14.10 -1.53
CA ALA A 52 9.35 -15.43 -1.13
C ALA A 52 7.82 -15.60 -1.24
N ARG A 53 7.04 -14.55 -0.90
CA ARG A 53 5.58 -14.57 -1.03
C ARG A 53 5.12 -14.57 -2.49
N ARG A 54 5.79 -13.83 -3.37
CA ARG A 54 5.48 -13.83 -4.82
C ARG A 54 5.77 -15.18 -5.47
N ALA A 55 6.73 -15.93 -4.96
CA ALA A 55 7.06 -17.27 -5.46
C ALA A 55 6.05 -18.35 -5.00
N GLN A 56 5.16 -18.04 -4.05
CA GLN A 56 4.19 -19.00 -3.47
C GLN A 56 2.76 -18.84 -4.01
N GLY A 57 2.51 -17.84 -4.86
CA GLY A 57 1.21 -17.61 -5.52
C GLY A 57 1.35 -17.72 -7.03
#